data_AF-X1T1T5-F1
#
_entry.id   AF-X1T1T5-F1
#
_cell.length_a   1.000
_cell.length_b   1.000
_cell.length_c   1.000
_cell.angle_alpha   90.00
_cell.angle_beta   90.00
_cell.angle_gamma   90.00
#
_symmetry.space_group_name_H-M   'P 1'
#
loop_
_entity.id
_entity.type
_entity.pdbx_description
1 polymer ?
#
loop_
_entity_poly.entity_id
_entity_poly.type
_entity_poly.pdbx_seq_one_letter_code
_entity_poly.pdbx_strand_id
1 'polypeptide(L)'
;ADFGIAPCAAMSILQAEGRILACEGDILGSLSMVAHSAIGAEAPYLADFSQVDFKENFALLWHCGVAPCNLWDKKCNRSLEPYFAGGKGVTADFVMKSGHVSFSQKIQESRHQNQTANYRRV
;
A
#
# COMPACT_ATOMS: atom_id res chain seq x y z
N ALA A 1 15.81 -2.63 -14.85
CA ALA A 1 14.75 -1.81 -14.24
C ALA A 1 13.90 -1.21 -15.37
N ASP A 2 13.37 -2.07 -16.24
CA ASP A 2 13.30 -1.76 -17.68
C ASP A 2 11.89 -1.61 -18.25
N PHE A 3 10.85 -1.64 -17.41
CA PHE A 3 9.46 -1.58 -17.88
C PHE A 3 8.94 -0.15 -18.07
N GLY A 4 9.52 0.84 -17.39
CA GLY A 4 9.21 2.26 -17.59
C GLY A 4 7.76 2.68 -17.31
N ILE A 5 6.93 1.83 -16.71
CA ILE A 5 5.52 2.03 -16.40
C ILE A 5 5.23 1.61 -14.96
N ALA A 6 4.43 2.40 -14.25
CA ALA A 6 3.90 2.06 -12.94
C ALA A 6 2.77 1.00 -13.07
N PRO A 7 2.86 -0.13 -12.36
CA PRO A 7 1.89 -1.23 -12.49
C PRO A 7 0.65 -1.08 -11.59
N CYS A 8 0.38 0.11 -11.04
CA CYS A 8 -0.54 0.28 -9.91
C CYS A 8 -1.97 -0.21 -10.18
N ALA A 9 -2.57 0.19 -11.31
CA ALA A 9 -3.91 -0.30 -11.68
C ALA A 9 -3.94 -1.80 -11.97
N ALA A 10 -2.87 -2.36 -12.55
CA ALA A 10 -2.80 -3.81 -12.77
C ALA A 10 -2.72 -4.56 -11.43
N MET A 11 -1.95 -4.05 -10.46
CA MET A 11 -1.91 -4.58 -9.10
C MET A 11 -3.28 -4.52 -8.43
N SER A 12 -4.03 -3.42 -8.59
CA SER A 12 -5.41 -3.28 -8.07
C SER A 12 -6.35 -4.39 -8.56
N ILE A 13 -6.28 -4.74 -9.85
CA ILE A 13 -7.08 -5.84 -10.44
C ILE A 13 -6.62 -7.18 -9.88
N LEU A 14 -5.31 -7.45 -9.89
CA LEU A 14 -4.74 -8.71 -9.41
C LEU A 14 -5.01 -8.95 -7.92
N GLN A 15 -5.00 -7.90 -7.11
CA GLN A 15 -5.37 -7.97 -5.70
C GLN A 15 -6.87 -8.27 -5.51
N ALA A 16 -7.74 -7.74 -6.37
CA ALA A 16 -9.16 -8.09 -6.37
C ALA A 16 -9.41 -9.57 -6.74
N GLU A 17 -8.50 -10.21 -7.47
CA GLU A 17 -8.47 -11.65 -7.74
C GLU A 17 -7.87 -12.48 -6.59
N GLY A 18 -7.51 -11.85 -5.46
CA GLY A 18 -6.98 -12.52 -4.27
C GLY A 18 -5.45 -12.68 -4.25
N ARG A 19 -4.70 -12.01 -5.14
CA ARG A 19 -3.24 -12.05 -5.13
C ARG A 19 -2.67 -11.03 -4.13
N ILE A 20 -1.77 -11.48 -3.26
CA ILE A 20 -1.04 -10.58 -2.36
C ILE A 20 0.17 -10.01 -3.10
N LEU A 21 0.12 -8.71 -3.40
CA LEU A 21 1.18 -7.99 -4.10
C LEU A 21 1.63 -6.80 -3.25
N ALA A 22 2.93 -6.74 -2.96
CA ALA A 22 3.54 -5.62 -2.26
C ALA A 22 4.08 -4.61 -3.25
N CYS A 23 3.65 -3.36 -3.07
CA CYS A 23 4.19 -2.23 -3.82
C CYS A 23 5.58 -1.85 -3.29
N GLU A 24 6.37 -1.16 -4.11
CA GLU A 24 7.65 -0.54 -3.75
C GLU A 24 8.71 -1.49 -3.13
N GLY A 25 8.49 -2.81 -3.23
CA GLY A 25 9.33 -3.80 -2.59
C GLY A 25 9.21 -3.83 -1.06
N ASP A 26 8.10 -3.37 -0.48
CA ASP A 26 7.88 -3.41 0.97
C ASP A 26 7.66 -4.85 1.46
N ILE A 27 8.77 -5.50 1.86
CA ILE A 27 8.77 -6.88 2.35
C ILE A 27 8.01 -7.01 3.68
N LEU A 28 8.13 -6.05 4.59
CA LEU A 28 7.48 -6.12 5.90
C LEU A 28 5.97 -5.88 5.80
N GLY A 29 5.56 -4.95 4.93
CA GLY A 29 4.18 -4.79 4.52
C GLY A 29 3.63 -6.06 3.88
N SER A 30 4.40 -6.70 2.98
CA SER A 30 4.01 -7.98 2.36
C SER A 30 3.75 -9.08 3.40
N LEU A 31 4.61 -9.21 4.41
CA LEU A 31 4.45 -10.19 5.48
C LEU A 31 3.21 -9.90 6.34
N SER A 32 2.92 -8.62 6.58
CA SER A 32 1.73 -8.18 7.30
C SER A 32 0.45 -8.53 6.53
N MET A 33 0.43 -8.34 5.21
CA MET A 33 -0.69 -8.74 4.36
C MET A 33 -0.91 -10.26 4.34
N VAL A 34 0.17 -11.06 4.27
CA VAL A 34 0.09 -12.53 4.37
C VAL A 34 -0.49 -12.96 5.72
N ALA A 35 -0.02 -12.37 6.82
CA ALA A 35 -0.54 -12.65 8.15
C ALA A 35 -2.02 -12.29 8.28
N HIS A 36 -2.44 -11.13 7.74
CA HIS A 36 -3.85 -10.72 7.69
C HIS A 36 -4.70 -11.73 6.90
N SER A 37 -4.23 -12.16 5.74
CA SER A 37 -4.94 -13.16 4.94
C SER A 37 -5.10 -14.48 5.70
N ALA A 38 -4.05 -14.92 6.41
CA ALA A 38 -4.08 -16.15 7.20
C ALA A 38 -5.09 -16.12 8.36
N ILE A 39 -5.40 -14.94 8.91
CA ILE A 39 -6.43 -14.77 9.95
C ILE A 39 -7.81 -14.42 9.39
N GLY A 40 -8.00 -14.47 8.06
CA GLY A 40 -9.30 -14.32 7.40
C GLY A 40 -9.57 -12.96 6.77
N ALA A 41 -8.56 -12.09 6.57
CA ALA A 41 -8.75 -10.87 5.81
C ALA A 41 -8.97 -11.17 4.32
N GLU A 42 -10.04 -10.63 3.74
CA GLU A 42 -10.44 -10.91 2.35
C GLU A 42 -9.60 -10.16 1.30
N ALA A 43 -9.22 -8.91 1.59
CA ALA A 43 -8.58 -8.02 0.63
C ALA A 43 -7.47 -7.17 1.28
N PRO A 44 -6.40 -7.79 1.81
CA PRO A 44 -5.29 -7.04 2.39
C PRO A 44 -4.51 -6.29 1.30
N TYR A 45 -4.17 -5.03 1.56
CA TYR A 45 -3.39 -4.18 0.66
C TYR A 45 -2.54 -3.18 1.47
N LEU A 46 -1.54 -2.58 0.81
CA LEU A 46 -0.68 -1.58 1.42
C LEU A 46 -1.31 -0.19 1.32
N ALA A 47 -1.23 0.56 2.42
CA ALA A 47 -1.65 1.95 2.48
C ALA A 47 -0.74 2.75 3.40
N ASP A 48 -0.49 4.00 3.04
CA ASP A 48 0.23 4.97 3.84
C ASP A 48 -0.77 5.81 4.65
N PHE A 49 -0.45 6.10 5.91
CA PHE A 49 -1.14 7.12 6.69
C PHE A 49 -0.75 8.50 6.14
N SER A 50 -1.58 9.02 5.22
CA SER A 50 -1.28 10.26 4.53
C SER A 50 -1.61 11.48 5.38
N GLN A 51 -2.82 11.50 5.96
CA GLN A 51 -3.31 12.63 6.76
C GLN A 51 -4.14 12.13 7.92
N VAL A 52 -4.08 12.83 9.06
CA VAL A 52 -4.91 12.55 10.23
C VAL A 52 -5.44 13.88 10.75
N ASP A 53 -6.75 13.97 10.90
CA ASP A 53 -7.42 15.08 11.55
C ASP A 53 -8.04 14.60 12.86
N PHE A 54 -7.42 15.00 13.97
CA PHE A 54 -7.88 14.63 15.31
C PHE A 54 -9.14 15.39 15.74
N LYS A 55 -9.38 16.58 15.17
CA LYS A 55 -10.55 17.39 15.52
C LYS A 55 -11.81 16.80 14.89
N GLU A 56 -11.72 16.46 13.60
CA GLU A 56 -12.82 15.86 12.84
C GLU A 56 -12.82 14.31 12.94
N ASN A 57 -11.84 13.74 13.65
CA ASN A 57 -11.69 12.30 13.94
C ASN A 57 -11.69 11.42 12.67
N PHE A 58 -10.90 11.79 11.67
CA PHE A 58 -10.70 10.98 10.46
C PHE A 58 -9.22 10.86 10.10
N ALA A 59 -8.92 9.78 9.36
CA ALA A 59 -7.61 9.58 8.75
C ALA A 59 -7.78 9.26 7.27
N LEU A 60 -6.89 9.82 6.44
CA LEU A 60 -6.77 9.51 5.03
C LEU A 60 -5.67 8.47 4.85
N LEU A 61 -6.08 7.31 4.36
CA LEU A 61 -5.19 6.24 3.93
C LEU A 61 -5.09 6.28 2.42
N TRP A 62 -3.88 6.45 1.93
CA TRP A 62 -3.61 6.55 0.50
C TRP A 62 -2.33 5.82 0.17
N HIS A 63 -2.22 5.37 -1.07
CA HIS A 63 -0.99 4.83 -1.61
C HIS A 63 -0.97 5.20 -3.10
N CYS A 64 0.05 4.76 -3.85
CA CYS A 64 0.25 5.06 -5.26
C CYS A 64 -0.85 4.57 -6.25
N GLY A 65 -2.10 4.36 -5.81
CA GLY A 65 -3.21 3.86 -6.62
C GLY A 65 -3.39 2.35 -6.60
N VAL A 66 -2.75 1.67 -5.64
CA VAL A 66 -2.85 0.23 -5.41
C VAL A 66 -3.82 -0.02 -4.27
N ALA A 67 -5.04 -0.40 -4.61
CA ALA A 67 -6.02 -0.98 -3.69
C ALA A 67 -6.91 -1.97 -4.46
N PRO A 68 -7.34 -3.09 -3.85
CA PRO A 68 -8.19 -4.07 -4.50
C PRO A 68 -9.48 -3.43 -5.02
N CYS A 69 -9.73 -3.45 -6.34
CA CYS A 69 -10.87 -2.75 -6.93
C CYS A 69 -12.25 -3.34 -6.55
N ASN A 70 -12.28 -4.52 -5.91
CA ASN A 70 -13.47 -5.11 -5.30
C ASN A 70 -13.88 -4.43 -3.97
N LEU A 71 -13.04 -3.54 -3.43
CA LEU A 71 -13.37 -2.68 -2.29
C LEU A 71 -14.20 -1.45 -2.70
N TRP A 72 -14.51 -1.27 -3.98
CA TRP A 72 -15.32 -0.16 -4.48
C TRP A 72 -16.72 -0.09 -3.83
N ASP A 73 -17.17 1.13 -3.57
CA ASP A 73 -18.46 1.45 -2.93
C ASP A 73 -19.71 1.16 -3.79
N LYS A 74 -19.52 0.81 -5.08
CA LYS A 74 -20.57 0.59 -6.08
C LYS A 74 -21.41 1.82 -6.42
N LYS A 75 -20.94 3.03 -6.06
CA LYS A 75 -21.66 4.29 -6.27
C LYS A 75 -20.82 5.31 -7.03
N CYS A 76 -19.55 5.46 -6.69
CA CYS A 76 -18.68 6.39 -7.39
C CYS A 76 -18.41 5.91 -8.83
N ASN A 77 -18.12 6.84 -9.73
CA ASN A 77 -17.51 6.46 -11.00
C ASN A 77 -16.07 6.02 -10.73
N ARG A 78 -15.67 4.88 -11.30
CA ARG A 78 -14.28 4.42 -11.22
C ARG A 78 -13.51 4.96 -12.41
N SER A 79 -12.31 5.45 -12.19
CA SER A 79 -11.45 5.93 -13.28
C SER A 79 -10.04 5.33 -13.21
N LEU A 80 -9.32 5.50 -14.30
CA LEU A 80 -7.90 5.20 -14.41
C LEU A 80 -7.17 6.52 -14.61
N GLU A 81 -6.41 6.94 -13.60
CA GLU A 81 -5.76 8.25 -13.58
C GLU A 81 -4.28 8.13 -13.98
N PRO A 82 -3.78 8.97 -14.91
CA PRO A 82 -2.38 8.94 -15.34
C PRO A 82 -1.48 9.86 -14.50
N TYR A 83 -2.02 10.60 -13.53
CA TYR A 83 -1.27 11.61 -12.79
C TYR A 83 -0.02 11.04 -12.08
N PHE A 84 -0.12 9.81 -11.58
CA PHE A 84 1.00 9.12 -10.93
C PHE A 84 2.09 8.72 -11.94
N ALA A 85 3.36 8.70 -11.48
CA ALA A 85 4.53 8.34 -12.28
C ALA A 85 4.72 9.18 -13.57
N GLY A 86 4.20 10.42 -13.61
CA GLY A 86 4.37 11.34 -14.73
C GLY A 86 3.69 10.86 -16.02
N GLY A 87 2.51 10.23 -15.93
CA GLY A 87 1.79 9.69 -17.09
C GLY A 87 2.24 8.31 -17.54
N LYS A 88 3.26 7.73 -16.89
CA LYS A 88 3.80 6.41 -17.26
C LYS A 88 3.09 5.30 -16.51
N GLY A 89 1.91 4.94 -17.00
CA GLY A 89 1.00 3.99 -16.34
C GLY A 89 -0.25 4.68 -15.84
N VAL A 90 -1.11 3.92 -15.17
CA VAL A 90 -2.36 4.42 -14.60
C VAL A 90 -2.60 3.86 -13.21
N THR A 91 -3.31 4.62 -12.41
CA THR A 91 -3.74 4.27 -11.05
C THR A 91 -5.24 3.99 -11.02
N ALA A 92 -5.66 3.05 -10.18
CA ALA A 92 -7.07 2.85 -9.94
C ALA A 92 -7.59 3.94 -9.00
N ASP A 93 -8.58 4.72 -9.44
CA ASP A 93 -9.24 5.73 -8.63
C ASP A 93 -10.71 5.35 -8.38
N PHE A 94 -11.06 5.24 -7.10
CA PHE A 94 -12.40 4.89 -6.65
C PHE A 94 -12.58 5.16 -5.16
N VAL A 95 -13.84 5.34 -4.74
CA VAL A 95 -14.24 5.41 -3.34
C VAL A 95 -14.42 3.99 -2.80
N MET A 96 -13.82 3.74 -1.63
CA MET A 96 -13.97 2.46 -0.93
C MET A 96 -15.33 2.33 -0.25
N LYS A 97 -15.86 1.11 -0.19
CA LYS A 97 -17.07 0.76 0.55
C LYS A 97 -16.88 1.02 2.05
N SER A 98 -17.93 1.48 2.70
CA SER A 98 -17.94 1.63 4.16
C SER A 98 -17.89 0.26 4.86
N GLY A 99 -17.19 0.18 5.98
CA GLY A 99 -17.11 -1.05 6.78
C GLY A 99 -16.02 -0.99 7.84
N HIS A 100 -15.89 -2.07 8.60
CA HIS A 100 -14.79 -2.23 9.55
C HIS A 100 -13.49 -2.54 8.80
N VAL A 101 -12.42 -1.90 9.25
CA VAL A 101 -11.07 -2.06 8.72
C VAL A 101 -10.14 -2.45 9.86
N SER A 102 -9.11 -3.22 9.56
CA SER A 102 -8.06 -3.61 10.50
C SER A 102 -6.71 -3.22 9.92
N PHE A 103 -5.84 -2.68 10.78
CA PHE A 103 -4.51 -2.24 10.40
C PHE A 103 -3.47 -3.08 11.12
N SER A 104 -2.37 -3.40 10.44
CA SER A 104 -1.16 -3.89 11.08
C SER A 104 0.06 -3.33 10.39
N GLN A 105 1.11 -3.11 11.18
CA GLN A 105 2.42 -2.70 10.70
C GLN A 105 3.45 -3.56 11.42
N LYS A 106 4.20 -4.36 10.67
CA LYS A 106 5.34 -5.09 11.23
C LYS A 106 6.49 -4.11 11.48
N ILE A 107 6.88 -3.98 12.74
CA ILE A 107 8.02 -3.16 13.15
C ILE A 107 9.26 -4.05 13.26
N GLN A 108 10.38 -3.60 12.69
CA GLN A 108 11.69 -4.21 12.89
C GLN A 108 12.43 -3.45 14.00
N GLU A 109 12.86 -4.17 15.02
CA GLU A 109 13.75 -3.62 16.04
C GLU A 109 15.20 -3.66 15.55
N SER A 110 15.88 -2.52 15.57
CA SER A 110 17.32 -2.46 15.25
C SER A 110 18.13 -2.81 16.49
N ARG A 111 18.78 -3.97 16.49
CA ARG A 111 19.81 -4.28 17.50
C ARG A 111 21.03 -3.42 17.19
N HIS A 112 21.32 -2.43 18.04
CA HIS A 112 22.59 -1.72 18.02
C HIS A 112 23.71 -2.73 18.31
N GLN A 113 24.46 -3.14 17.28
CA GLN A 113 25.79 -3.69 17.47
C GLN A 113 26.72 -2.49 17.66
N ASN A 114 27.45 -2.43 18.77
CA ASN A 114 28.55 -1.48 18.97
C ASN A 114 29.60 -1.66 17.87
N GLN A 115 29.44 -0.96 16.75
CA GLN A 115 30.48 -0.81 15.75
C GLN A 115 31.44 0.27 16.25
N THR A 116 32.61 -0.15 16.74
CA THR A 116 33.75 0.75 16.92
C THR A 116 34.15 1.28 15.54
N ALA A 117 33.77 2.52 15.25
CA ALA A 117 34.16 3.22 14.04
C ALA A 117 35.67 3.49 14.04
N ASN A 118 36.44 2.69 13.30
CA ASN A 118 37.81 3.05 12.92
C ASN A 118 37.75 4.05 11.77
N TYR A 119 37.66 5.33 12.09
CA TYR A 119 37.78 6.41 11.10
C TYR A 119 39.25 6.56 10.69
N ARG A 120 39.62 6.06 9.51
CA ARG A 120 40.89 6.41 8.86
C ARG A 120 40.63 7.69 8.05
N ARG A 121 41.15 8.83 8.53
CA ARG A 121 41.24 10.05 7.70
C ARG A 121 42.07 9.72 6.46
N VAL A 122 41.50 9.99 5.29
CA VAL A 122 42.25 10.22 4.06
C VAL A 122 42.35 11.73 3.89
#